data_AF-A0A946SPT2-F1
#
_entry.id   AF-A0A946SPT2-F1
#
_cell.length_a   1.000
_cell.length_b   1.000
_cell.length_c   1.000
_cell.angle_alpha   90.00
_cell.angle_beta   90.00
_cell.angle_gamma   90.00
#
_symmetry.space_group_name_H-M   'P 1'
#
loop_
_entity.id
_entity.type
_entity.pdbx_description
1 polymer ?
#
loop_
_entity_poly.entity_id
_entity_poly.type
_entity_poly.pdbx_seq_one_letter_code
_entity_poly.pdbx_strand_id
1 'polypeptide(L)'
;METTTTDIAVIGGGPGGYAAAFRAADAGKRVILIDREERLGGVCLNRGCIPSKALIHATKLIKEAAAGAVRGIHFDPPRVDLDELRAWKTSISEKLGNGVRAIAKARGVDLVRGRASFETSNAVRIDRGSGPTWVECEHAILATGSRPAIPAALGVDDPRVMTSAQALEAPDVPADLLVIGGGYIGMELGTVYAALGSRVVVVEALASILPAADADLRRYVERVARKSFADVRVGARVEALDVSGDRVDATIQVGDGDPVTEPYDRVLVAVGRTPNTGSLGLDHTSVELDDDGFVSVDTQQKTSDPAVYAIGDCAGGVLLAHKATADATRAVRAICDEPASSDDALIPAVVFTDPEMAWVGLSEGDAEASGTAVATAKFLWGASGRALTGDRPDGVTKLVVDPATERILGVGMAGVGAGELIGEACVALRAGMTASQLSEVVHPHPTLSETLMESAEAYLGRSIHAMPRTRATRRGEKS
;
A
#
# COMPACT_ATOMS: atom_id res chain seq x y z
N MET A 1 -31.59 -12.90 26.11
CA MET A 1 -30.27 -12.57 25.53
C MET A 1 -30.04 -13.57 24.43
N GLU A 2 -29.87 -13.12 23.19
CA GLU A 2 -29.68 -13.99 22.03
C GLU A 2 -28.18 -14.25 21.90
N THR A 3 -27.77 -15.48 22.21
CA THR A 3 -26.38 -15.95 22.12
C THR A 3 -26.29 -16.93 20.95
N THR A 4 -25.34 -16.71 20.05
CA THR A 4 -25.05 -17.61 18.91
C THR A 4 -23.67 -18.22 19.10
N THR A 5 -23.49 -19.49 18.73
CA THR A 5 -22.21 -20.19 18.83
C THR A 5 -21.61 -20.44 17.45
N THR A 6 -20.31 -20.24 17.29
CA THR A 6 -19.56 -20.46 16.05
C THR A 6 -18.21 -21.12 16.35
N ASP A 7 -17.57 -21.75 15.37
CA ASP A 7 -16.20 -22.24 15.58
C ASP A 7 -15.22 -21.06 15.54
N ILE A 8 -15.37 -20.17 14.55
CA ILE A 8 -14.51 -19.00 14.38
C ILE A 8 -15.35 -17.72 14.27
N ALA A 9 -15.03 -16.72 15.09
CA ALA A 9 -15.52 -15.36 14.94
C ALA A 9 -14.44 -14.48 14.29
N VAL A 10 -14.76 -13.82 13.19
CA VAL A 10 -13.84 -12.88 12.52
C VAL A 10 -14.31 -11.45 12.73
N ILE A 11 -13.47 -10.60 13.30
CA ILE A 11 -13.82 -9.22 13.67
C ILE A 11 -13.18 -8.26 12.67
N GLY A 12 -13.98 -7.76 11.74
CA GLY A 12 -13.60 -6.85 10.66
C GLY A 12 -13.71 -7.52 9.29
N GLY A 13 -14.43 -6.92 8.35
CA GLY A 13 -14.71 -7.41 7.00
C GLY A 13 -13.79 -6.82 5.93
N GLY A 14 -12.57 -6.40 6.29
CA GLY A 14 -11.53 -5.95 5.35
C GLY A 14 -10.84 -7.11 4.61
N PRO A 15 -9.82 -6.81 3.76
CA PRO A 15 -9.09 -7.82 2.98
C PRO A 15 -8.63 -9.04 3.78
N GLY A 16 -8.04 -8.84 4.96
CA GLY A 16 -7.67 -9.95 5.84
C GLY A 16 -8.89 -10.71 6.37
N GLY A 17 -9.87 -9.99 6.91
CA GLY A 17 -10.99 -10.62 7.60
C GLY A 17 -11.93 -11.41 6.69
N TYR A 18 -12.38 -10.86 5.55
CA TYR A 18 -13.22 -11.67 4.64
C TYR A 18 -12.43 -12.86 4.07
N ALA A 19 -11.11 -12.72 3.85
CA ALA A 19 -10.29 -13.82 3.38
C ALA A 19 -10.13 -14.91 4.44
N ALA A 20 -10.00 -14.53 5.72
CA ALA A 20 -9.96 -15.47 6.84
C ALA A 20 -11.30 -16.20 6.97
N ALA A 21 -12.41 -15.46 6.93
CA ALA A 21 -13.74 -16.04 7.00
C ALA A 21 -14.01 -17.04 5.88
N PHE A 22 -13.61 -16.71 4.64
CA PHE A 22 -13.82 -17.59 3.49
C PHE A 22 -12.96 -18.85 3.56
N ARG A 23 -11.70 -18.73 3.95
CA ARG A 23 -10.82 -19.89 4.12
C ARG A 23 -11.27 -20.81 5.26
N ALA A 24 -11.70 -20.22 6.38
CA ALA A 24 -12.25 -20.99 7.49
C ALA A 24 -13.50 -21.77 7.08
N ALA A 25 -14.41 -21.15 6.33
CA ALA A 25 -15.57 -21.83 5.78
C ALA A 25 -15.19 -22.93 4.77
N ASP A 26 -14.22 -22.68 3.90
CA ASP A 26 -13.69 -23.68 2.96
C ASP A 26 -13.02 -24.87 3.70
N ALA A 27 -12.51 -24.65 4.91
CA ALA A 27 -11.99 -25.68 5.83
C ALA A 27 -13.08 -26.36 6.68
N GLY A 28 -14.36 -26.09 6.42
CA GLY A 28 -15.50 -26.73 7.07
C GLY A 28 -15.87 -26.17 8.45
N LYS A 29 -15.32 -25.01 8.84
CA LYS A 29 -15.66 -24.34 10.10
C LYS A 29 -16.95 -23.53 9.96
N ARG A 30 -17.74 -23.46 11.03
CA ARG A 30 -18.82 -22.45 11.18
C ARG A 30 -18.18 -21.11 11.46
N VAL A 31 -18.58 -20.09 10.70
CA VAL A 31 -17.95 -18.77 10.75
C VAL A 31 -18.98 -17.66 10.85
N ILE A 32 -18.77 -16.77 11.83
CA ILE A 32 -19.45 -15.48 11.91
C ILE A 32 -18.44 -14.37 11.58
N LEU A 33 -18.74 -13.57 10.55
CA LEU A 33 -17.98 -12.37 10.20
C LEU A 33 -18.71 -11.14 10.72
N ILE A 34 -18.05 -10.40 11.61
CA ILE A 34 -18.61 -9.23 12.29
C ILE A 34 -17.97 -7.97 11.72
N ASP A 35 -18.76 -7.03 11.22
CA ASP A 35 -18.28 -5.70 10.81
C ASP A 35 -19.26 -4.62 11.27
N ARG A 36 -18.74 -3.44 11.64
CA ARG A 36 -19.57 -2.29 11.99
C ARG A 36 -20.25 -1.68 10.76
N GLU A 37 -19.61 -1.80 9.60
CA GLU A 37 -20.08 -1.32 8.31
C GLU A 37 -20.97 -2.36 7.64
N GLU A 38 -21.97 -1.90 6.90
CA GLU A 38 -22.79 -2.77 6.07
C GLU A 38 -22.05 -3.23 4.80
N ARG A 39 -21.13 -2.40 4.32
CA ARG A 39 -20.28 -2.67 3.15
C ARG A 39 -19.02 -3.41 3.57
N LEU A 40 -18.93 -4.68 3.18
CA LEU A 40 -17.70 -5.48 3.28
C LEU A 40 -16.58 -4.92 2.39
N GLY A 41 -15.36 -5.43 2.60
CA GLY A 41 -14.13 -5.02 1.91
C GLY A 41 -13.31 -3.98 2.67
N GLY A 42 -13.81 -3.49 3.81
CA GLY A 42 -13.09 -2.62 4.74
C GLY A 42 -12.54 -1.35 4.09
N VAL A 43 -11.40 -0.87 4.61
CA VAL A 43 -10.74 0.35 4.11
C VAL A 43 -10.32 0.21 2.65
N CYS A 44 -9.63 -0.89 2.29
CA CYS A 44 -9.04 -1.04 0.97
C CYS A 44 -10.06 -0.94 -0.17
N LEU A 45 -11.22 -1.58 -0.01
CA LEU A 45 -12.26 -1.56 -1.03
C LEU A 45 -13.08 -0.26 -1.06
N ASN A 46 -13.44 0.25 0.12
CA ASN A 46 -14.43 1.32 0.21
C ASN A 46 -13.84 2.73 0.24
N ARG A 47 -12.60 2.90 0.75
CA ARG A 47 -11.98 4.21 1.03
C ARG A 47 -10.45 4.16 1.03
N GLY A 48 -9.87 3.36 0.14
CA GLY A 48 -8.44 3.09 0.08
C GLY A 48 -8.02 2.67 -1.33
N CYS A 49 -7.44 1.47 -1.44
CA CYS A 49 -6.85 0.93 -2.66
C CYS A 49 -7.72 1.10 -3.92
N ILE A 50 -8.97 0.64 -3.89
CA ILE A 50 -9.82 0.58 -5.09
C ILE A 50 -10.22 1.99 -5.57
N PRO A 51 -10.81 2.86 -4.74
CA PRO A 51 -11.13 4.21 -5.18
C PRO A 51 -9.88 5.03 -5.55
N SER A 52 -8.74 4.85 -4.86
CA SER A 52 -7.51 5.58 -5.23
C SER A 52 -6.99 5.16 -6.60
N LYS A 53 -6.93 3.85 -6.88
CA LYS A 53 -6.48 3.30 -8.17
C LYS A 53 -7.43 3.67 -9.30
N ALA A 54 -8.74 3.73 -9.03
CA ALA A 54 -9.73 4.20 -10.00
C ALA A 54 -9.47 5.67 -10.40
N LEU A 55 -9.26 6.56 -9.41
CA LEU A 55 -8.96 7.98 -9.68
C LEU A 55 -7.60 8.16 -10.36
N ILE A 56 -6.56 7.43 -9.94
CA ILE A 56 -5.25 7.44 -10.59
C ILE A 56 -5.39 7.04 -12.06
N HIS A 57 -6.11 5.95 -12.35
CA HIS A 57 -6.33 5.49 -13.71
C HIS A 57 -7.09 6.51 -14.56
N ALA A 58 -8.19 7.06 -14.04
CA ALA A 58 -8.99 8.05 -14.76
C ALA A 58 -8.20 9.33 -15.05
N THR A 59 -7.45 9.83 -14.07
CA THR A 59 -6.67 11.07 -14.23
C THR A 59 -5.41 10.90 -15.06
N LYS A 60 -4.87 9.68 -15.14
CA LYS A 60 -3.76 9.35 -16.06
C LYS A 60 -4.10 9.67 -17.52
N LEU A 61 -5.36 9.48 -17.94
CA LEU A 61 -5.83 9.80 -19.28
C LEU A 61 -5.59 11.28 -19.65
N ILE A 62 -5.74 12.20 -18.68
CA ILE A 62 -5.50 13.64 -18.89
C ILE A 62 -4.04 13.87 -19.29
N LYS A 63 -3.10 13.25 -18.55
CA LYS A 63 -1.67 13.35 -18.83
C LYS A 63 -1.30 12.68 -20.15
N GLU A 64 -1.85 11.50 -20.43
CA GLU A 64 -1.56 10.76 -21.67
C GLU A 64 -2.08 11.49 -22.91
N ALA A 65 -3.24 12.13 -22.83
CA ALA A 65 -3.79 12.97 -23.90
C ALA A 65 -2.88 14.18 -24.18
N ALA A 66 -2.44 14.88 -23.13
CA ALA A 66 -1.49 16.00 -23.27
C ALA A 66 -0.14 15.55 -23.86
N ALA A 67 0.37 14.38 -23.44
CA ALA A 67 1.57 13.77 -23.99
C ALA A 67 1.39 13.26 -25.44
N GLY A 68 0.19 13.30 -26.02
CA GLY A 68 -0.03 13.03 -27.44
C GLY A 68 0.65 14.04 -28.36
N ALA A 69 0.81 15.29 -27.91
CA ALA A 69 1.27 16.39 -28.75
C ALA A 69 2.67 16.19 -29.35
N VAL A 70 3.60 15.57 -28.59
CA VAL A 70 4.95 15.25 -29.09
C VAL A 70 4.94 14.19 -30.19
N ARG A 71 3.85 13.41 -30.29
CA ARG A 71 3.59 12.41 -31.33
C ARG A 71 2.68 12.95 -32.44
N GLY A 72 2.41 14.25 -32.46
CA GLY A 72 1.56 14.91 -33.46
C GLY A 72 0.05 14.67 -33.29
N ILE A 73 -0.39 14.17 -32.12
CA ILE A 73 -1.81 13.96 -31.80
C ILE A 73 -2.24 15.05 -30.82
N HIS A 74 -3.16 15.90 -31.25
CA HIS A 74 -3.62 17.05 -30.47
C HIS A 74 -5.07 16.86 -30.03
N PHE A 75 -5.34 17.19 -28.78
CA PHE A 75 -6.67 17.23 -28.18
C PHE A 75 -6.90 18.61 -27.58
N ASP A 76 -8.15 19.05 -27.53
CA ASP A 76 -8.55 20.17 -26.69
C ASP A 76 -8.43 19.77 -25.20
N PRO A 77 -8.22 20.73 -24.28
CA PRO A 77 -8.22 20.44 -22.84
C PRO A 77 -9.51 19.71 -22.41
N PRO A 78 -9.41 18.63 -21.61
CA PRO A 78 -10.58 17.86 -21.24
C PRO A 78 -11.49 18.63 -20.29
N ARG A 79 -12.81 18.46 -20.47
CA ARG A 79 -13.79 18.86 -19.46
C ARG A 79 -13.92 17.71 -18.45
N VAL A 80 -13.62 17.99 -17.19
CA VAL A 80 -13.81 17.04 -16.08
C VAL A 80 -15.16 17.29 -15.40
N ASP A 81 -15.99 16.27 -15.35
CA ASP A 81 -17.22 16.26 -14.56
C ASP A 81 -16.99 15.42 -13.29
N LEU A 82 -16.93 16.08 -12.14
CA LEU A 82 -16.62 15.40 -10.87
C LEU A 82 -17.78 14.52 -10.39
N ASP A 83 -19.02 14.82 -10.73
CA ASP A 83 -20.17 14.01 -10.31
C ASP A 83 -20.15 12.67 -11.03
N GLU A 84 -19.90 12.69 -12.35
CA GLU A 84 -19.75 11.47 -13.15
C GLU A 84 -18.52 10.66 -12.70
N LEU A 85 -17.39 11.31 -12.43
CA LEU A 85 -16.17 10.65 -11.96
C LEU A 85 -16.40 9.96 -10.61
N ARG A 86 -17.07 10.63 -9.66
CA ARG A 86 -17.42 10.08 -8.35
C ARG A 86 -18.41 8.93 -8.47
N ALA A 87 -19.43 9.06 -9.32
CA ALA A 87 -20.42 8.01 -9.56
C ALA A 87 -19.75 6.75 -10.13
N TRP A 88 -18.89 6.90 -11.14
CA TRP A 88 -18.12 5.79 -11.71
C TRP A 88 -17.22 5.11 -10.68
N LYS A 89 -16.40 5.88 -9.94
CA LYS A 89 -15.55 5.37 -8.84
C LYS A 89 -16.37 4.56 -7.83
N THR A 90 -17.48 5.11 -7.35
CA THR A 90 -18.35 4.48 -6.35
C THR A 90 -18.97 3.19 -6.87
N SER A 91 -19.39 3.15 -8.15
CA SER A 91 -19.96 1.95 -8.77
C SER A 91 -19.02 0.74 -8.75
N ILE A 92 -17.71 0.97 -8.87
CA ILE A 92 -16.68 -0.09 -8.80
C ILE A 92 -16.65 -0.69 -7.40
N SER A 93 -16.55 0.17 -6.37
CA SER A 93 -16.53 -0.27 -4.98
C SER A 93 -17.83 -0.99 -4.57
N GLU A 94 -18.98 -0.56 -5.10
CA GLU A 94 -20.27 -1.22 -4.87
C GLU A 94 -20.34 -2.60 -5.52
N LYS A 95 -19.95 -2.71 -6.79
CA LYS A 95 -19.92 -3.97 -7.53
C LYS A 95 -19.05 -5.00 -6.83
N LEU A 96 -17.83 -4.61 -6.46
CA LEU A 96 -16.89 -5.48 -5.75
C LEU A 96 -17.40 -5.84 -4.34
N GLY A 97 -17.97 -4.88 -3.60
CA GLY A 97 -18.52 -5.13 -2.27
C GLY A 97 -19.70 -6.10 -2.29
N ASN A 98 -20.56 -5.99 -3.30
CA ASN A 98 -21.63 -6.95 -3.59
C ASN A 98 -21.07 -8.34 -3.93
N GLY A 99 -19.97 -8.40 -4.70
CA GLY A 99 -19.25 -9.64 -4.97
C GLY A 99 -18.77 -10.32 -3.70
N VAL A 100 -18.12 -9.59 -2.79
CA VAL A 100 -17.66 -10.14 -1.50
C VAL A 100 -18.83 -10.70 -0.69
N ARG A 101 -19.95 -9.97 -0.60
CA ARG A 101 -21.17 -10.45 0.09
C ARG A 101 -21.77 -11.71 -0.55
N ALA A 102 -21.84 -11.76 -1.87
CA ALA A 102 -22.35 -12.93 -2.58
C ALA A 102 -21.47 -14.17 -2.33
N ILE A 103 -20.15 -13.97 -2.33
CA ILE A 103 -19.17 -15.01 -2.04
C ILE A 103 -19.29 -15.50 -0.59
N ALA A 104 -19.46 -14.60 0.38
CA ALA A 104 -19.68 -14.94 1.79
C ALA A 104 -20.92 -15.83 1.97
N LYS A 105 -22.04 -15.42 1.35
CA LYS A 105 -23.29 -16.18 1.39
C LYS A 105 -23.15 -17.56 0.74
N ALA A 106 -22.46 -17.65 -0.41
CA ALA A 106 -22.24 -18.92 -1.09
C ALA A 106 -21.41 -19.92 -0.26
N ARG A 107 -20.58 -19.41 0.68
CA ARG A 107 -19.81 -20.20 1.63
C ARG A 107 -20.52 -20.47 2.97
N GLY A 108 -21.74 -19.97 3.15
CA GLY A 108 -22.46 -20.11 4.43
C GLY A 108 -21.83 -19.32 5.58
N VAL A 109 -21.09 -18.25 5.28
CA VAL A 109 -20.57 -17.34 6.32
C VAL A 109 -21.69 -16.44 6.81
N ASP A 110 -21.94 -16.44 8.12
CA ASP A 110 -22.93 -15.58 8.75
C ASP A 110 -22.37 -14.16 8.91
N LEU A 111 -23.05 -13.19 8.30
CA LEU A 111 -22.66 -11.79 8.34
C LEU A 111 -23.42 -11.05 9.44
N VAL A 112 -22.71 -10.52 10.42
CA VAL A 112 -23.31 -9.75 11.51
C VAL A 112 -22.82 -8.31 11.48
N ARG A 113 -23.78 -7.38 11.36
CA ARG A 113 -23.50 -5.94 11.47
C ARG A 113 -23.52 -5.51 12.94
N GLY A 114 -22.44 -4.89 13.40
CA GLY A 114 -22.35 -4.26 14.71
C GLY A 114 -20.91 -4.02 15.16
N ARG A 115 -20.74 -3.32 16.28
CA ARG A 115 -19.43 -3.11 16.90
C ARG A 115 -19.14 -4.25 17.87
N ALA A 116 -18.06 -4.98 17.62
CA ALA A 116 -17.61 -6.07 18.47
C ALA A 116 -16.73 -5.57 19.63
N SER A 117 -16.87 -6.20 20.78
CA SER A 117 -15.95 -6.10 21.93
C SER A 117 -15.90 -7.44 22.67
N PHE A 118 -14.72 -7.89 23.06
CA PHE A 118 -14.56 -9.07 23.91
C PHE A 118 -15.12 -8.80 25.32
N GLU A 119 -15.80 -9.80 25.88
CA GLU A 119 -16.13 -9.88 27.31
C GLU A 119 -15.31 -10.98 28.01
N THR A 120 -14.85 -11.97 27.23
CA THR A 120 -13.82 -12.97 27.57
C THR A 120 -13.09 -13.36 26.29
N SER A 121 -12.03 -14.16 26.37
CA SER A 121 -11.31 -14.70 25.20
C SER A 121 -12.20 -15.48 24.20
N ASN A 122 -13.34 -15.99 24.65
CA ASN A 122 -14.26 -16.83 23.85
C ASN A 122 -15.66 -16.23 23.69
N ALA A 123 -15.91 -15.03 24.22
CA ALA A 123 -17.22 -14.37 24.15
C ALA A 123 -17.09 -12.93 23.64
N VAL A 124 -17.79 -12.65 22.54
CA VAL A 124 -17.80 -11.35 21.87
C VAL A 124 -19.20 -10.74 21.95
N ARG A 125 -19.29 -9.56 22.56
CA ARG A 125 -20.49 -8.73 22.53
C ARG A 125 -20.54 -7.91 21.25
N ILE A 126 -21.69 -7.86 20.60
CA ILE A 126 -21.93 -7.11 19.37
C ILE A 126 -23.00 -6.06 19.60
N ASP A 127 -22.62 -4.78 19.55
CA ASP A 127 -23.55 -3.66 19.58
C ASP A 127 -24.18 -3.41 18.22
N ARG A 128 -25.50 -3.64 18.10
CA ARG A 128 -26.25 -3.51 16.84
C ARG A 128 -27.14 -2.27 16.77
N GLY A 129 -27.11 -1.40 17.77
CA GLY A 129 -28.00 -0.24 17.91
C GLY A 129 -29.43 -0.60 18.38
N SER A 130 -29.96 -1.76 17.99
CA SER A 130 -31.22 -2.33 18.49
C SER A 130 -31.08 -3.08 19.82
N GLY A 131 -29.89 -3.06 20.42
CA GLY A 131 -29.49 -3.84 21.59
C GLY A 131 -28.28 -4.75 21.30
N PRO A 132 -27.57 -5.19 22.35
CA PRO A 132 -26.43 -6.09 22.21
C PRO A 132 -26.88 -7.53 21.92
N THR A 133 -26.07 -8.25 21.14
CA THR A 133 -26.12 -9.71 20.96
C THR A 133 -24.76 -10.32 21.30
N TRP A 134 -24.71 -11.62 21.58
CA TRP A 134 -23.47 -12.29 21.96
C TRP A 134 -23.12 -13.41 21.00
N VAL A 135 -21.82 -13.55 20.75
CA VAL A 135 -21.23 -14.66 20.00
C VAL A 135 -20.25 -15.39 20.92
N GLU A 136 -20.48 -16.67 21.12
CA GLU A 136 -19.51 -17.59 21.71
C GLU A 136 -18.72 -18.29 20.60
N CYS A 137 -17.40 -18.34 20.72
CA CYS A 137 -16.53 -18.92 19.70
C CYS A 137 -15.37 -19.72 20.28
N GLU A 138 -14.93 -20.76 19.58
CA GLU A 138 -13.70 -21.49 19.93
C GLU A 138 -12.47 -20.62 19.69
N HIS A 139 -12.44 -19.92 18.55
CA HIS A 139 -11.39 -18.98 18.19
C HIS A 139 -11.94 -17.64 17.66
N ALA A 140 -11.19 -16.57 17.91
CA ALA A 140 -11.43 -15.26 17.33
C ALA A 140 -10.26 -14.80 16.46
N ILE A 141 -10.55 -14.15 15.33
CA ILE A 141 -9.56 -13.51 14.46
C ILE A 141 -9.82 -12.00 14.44
N LEU A 142 -8.91 -11.23 15.03
CA LEU A 142 -8.89 -9.77 14.98
C LEU A 142 -8.39 -9.30 13.62
N ALA A 143 -9.26 -8.64 12.85
CA ALA A 143 -8.98 -8.08 11.53
C ALA A 143 -9.51 -6.62 11.43
N THR A 144 -9.41 -5.87 12.52
CA THR A 144 -10.01 -4.53 12.69
C THR A 144 -9.29 -3.42 11.91
N GLY A 145 -8.12 -3.75 11.35
CA GLY A 145 -7.37 -2.89 10.47
C GLY A 145 -6.82 -1.65 11.19
N SER A 146 -6.72 -0.55 10.44
CA SER A 146 -6.14 0.72 10.91
C SER A 146 -7.01 1.93 10.51
N ARG A 147 -6.65 3.11 11.00
CA ARG A 147 -7.25 4.42 10.62
C ARG A 147 -6.15 5.44 10.33
N PRO A 148 -6.43 6.55 9.62
CA PRO A 148 -5.46 7.63 9.44
C PRO A 148 -4.91 8.11 10.80
N ALA A 149 -3.59 8.28 10.88
CA ALA A 149 -2.96 8.92 12.02
C ALA A 149 -3.12 10.44 11.87
N ILE A 150 -3.61 11.10 12.92
CA ILE A 150 -3.78 12.56 12.95
C ILE A 150 -3.04 13.05 14.20
N PRO A 151 -1.84 13.66 14.05
CA PRO A 151 -1.15 14.30 15.15
C PRO A 151 -2.05 15.35 15.80
N ALA A 152 -2.00 15.48 17.12
CA ALA A 152 -2.88 16.38 17.86
C ALA A 152 -2.83 17.83 17.33
N ALA A 153 -1.65 18.31 16.96
CA ALA A 153 -1.44 19.64 16.39
C ALA A 153 -2.13 19.87 15.02
N LEU A 154 -2.48 18.78 14.31
CA LEU A 154 -3.16 18.80 13.02
C LEU A 154 -4.62 18.33 13.13
N GLY A 155 -5.10 18.01 14.34
CA GLY A 155 -6.42 17.47 14.63
C GLY A 155 -7.52 18.52 14.64
N VAL A 156 -7.67 19.24 13.53
CA VAL A 156 -8.70 20.27 13.36
C VAL A 156 -9.95 19.68 12.71
N ASP A 157 -11.12 19.92 13.33
CA ASP A 157 -12.42 19.48 12.80
C ASP A 157 -12.95 20.49 11.78
N ASP A 158 -12.42 20.45 10.56
CA ASP A 158 -12.83 21.29 9.44
C ASP A 158 -12.87 20.48 8.13
N PRO A 159 -13.91 20.61 7.29
CA PRO A 159 -14.02 19.85 6.03
C PRO A 159 -12.92 20.14 5.00
N ARG A 160 -12.15 21.24 5.15
CA ARG A 160 -10.98 21.56 4.33
C ARG A 160 -9.73 20.80 4.76
N VAL A 161 -9.69 20.28 6.00
CA VAL A 161 -8.63 19.41 6.52
C VAL A 161 -9.07 17.96 6.35
N MET A 162 -8.54 17.31 5.32
CA MET A 162 -8.97 16.01 4.83
C MET A 162 -8.02 14.90 5.27
N THR A 163 -8.58 13.77 5.65
CA THR A 163 -7.92 12.46 5.58
C THR A 163 -7.97 11.93 4.15
N SER A 164 -7.25 10.83 3.89
CA SER A 164 -7.32 10.15 2.59
C SER A 164 -8.73 9.70 2.21
N ALA A 165 -9.58 9.32 3.19
CA ALA A 165 -10.96 8.94 2.91
C ALA A 165 -11.78 10.12 2.35
N GLN A 166 -11.65 11.30 2.94
CA GLN A 166 -12.33 12.51 2.46
C GLN A 166 -11.77 12.98 1.12
N ALA A 167 -10.45 12.92 0.93
CA ALA A 167 -9.81 13.27 -0.34
C ALA A 167 -10.24 12.34 -1.49
N LEU A 168 -10.55 11.07 -1.21
CA LEU A 168 -11.08 10.12 -2.20
C LEU A 168 -12.52 10.39 -2.61
N GLU A 169 -13.26 11.20 -1.84
CA GLU A 169 -14.58 11.68 -2.25
C GLU A 169 -14.51 12.82 -3.27
N ALA A 170 -13.32 13.39 -3.53
CA ALA A 170 -13.08 14.42 -4.54
C ALA A 170 -14.20 15.49 -4.58
N PRO A 171 -14.47 16.18 -3.45
CA PRO A 171 -15.61 17.10 -3.35
C PRO A 171 -15.52 18.27 -4.34
N ASP A 172 -14.30 18.68 -4.66
CA ASP A 172 -13.92 19.75 -5.58
C ASP A 172 -12.44 19.58 -5.96
N VAL A 173 -11.96 20.40 -6.90
CA VAL A 173 -10.54 20.52 -7.24
C VAL A 173 -10.03 21.84 -6.64
N PRO A 174 -9.37 21.82 -5.46
CA PRO A 174 -8.83 23.04 -4.85
C PRO A 174 -7.75 23.66 -5.74
N ALA A 175 -7.65 24.99 -5.76
CA ALA A 175 -6.62 25.67 -6.56
C ALA A 175 -5.24 25.43 -5.94
N ASP A 176 -5.11 25.53 -4.61
CA ASP A 176 -3.92 25.15 -3.85
C ASP A 176 -4.24 24.04 -2.84
N LEU A 177 -3.48 22.94 -2.90
CA LEU A 177 -3.61 21.79 -2.00
C LEU A 177 -2.28 21.55 -1.27
N LEU A 178 -2.32 21.58 0.06
CA LEU A 178 -1.22 21.10 0.89
C LEU A 178 -1.37 19.60 1.16
N VAL A 179 -0.32 18.82 0.97
CA VAL A 179 -0.23 17.40 1.35
C VAL A 179 0.82 17.25 2.44
N ILE A 180 0.39 16.86 3.63
CA ILE A 180 1.25 16.61 4.79
C ILE A 180 1.57 15.11 4.86
N GLY A 181 2.82 14.76 4.58
CA GLY A 181 3.30 13.38 4.47
C GLY A 181 3.60 12.98 3.03
N GLY A 182 4.87 12.71 2.74
CA GLY A 182 5.42 12.24 1.48
C GLY A 182 5.40 10.71 1.33
N GLY A 183 4.58 10.01 2.11
CA GLY A 183 4.33 8.57 1.94
C GLY A 183 3.49 8.24 0.70
N TYR A 184 3.27 6.95 0.44
CA TYR A 184 2.58 6.49 -0.77
C TYR A 184 1.17 7.07 -0.92
N ILE A 185 0.41 7.24 0.17
CA ILE A 185 -0.93 7.84 0.14
C ILE A 185 -0.89 9.29 -0.32
N GLY A 186 -0.01 10.10 0.29
CA GLY A 186 0.13 11.52 -0.04
C GLY A 186 0.60 11.72 -1.47
N MET A 187 1.58 10.93 -1.92
CA MET A 187 2.10 11.01 -3.28
C MET A 187 1.09 10.54 -4.34
N GLU A 188 0.33 9.46 -4.09
CA GLU A 188 -0.73 8.99 -4.98
C GLU A 188 -1.85 10.03 -5.13
N LEU A 189 -2.40 10.53 -4.00
CA LEU A 189 -3.49 11.49 -4.05
C LEU A 189 -3.03 12.87 -4.55
N GLY A 190 -1.83 13.31 -4.18
CA GLY A 190 -1.22 14.51 -4.76
C GLY A 190 -1.11 14.41 -6.28
N THR A 191 -0.76 13.23 -6.82
CA THR A 191 -0.71 12.98 -8.27
C THR A 191 -2.10 13.11 -8.92
N VAL A 192 -3.14 12.59 -8.28
CA VAL A 192 -4.54 12.71 -8.74
C VAL A 192 -4.97 14.17 -8.79
N TYR A 193 -4.80 14.91 -7.68
CA TYR A 193 -5.23 16.32 -7.60
C TYR A 193 -4.42 17.23 -8.54
N ALA A 194 -3.11 17.00 -8.69
CA ALA A 194 -2.30 17.72 -9.66
C ALA A 194 -2.76 17.46 -11.10
N ALA A 195 -3.15 16.23 -11.43
CA ALA A 195 -3.68 15.89 -12.75
C ALA A 195 -5.06 16.51 -13.02
N LEU A 196 -5.87 16.71 -11.97
CA LEU A 196 -7.16 17.41 -12.04
C LEU A 196 -7.02 18.93 -12.13
N GLY A 197 -5.86 19.49 -11.76
CA GLY A 197 -5.53 20.90 -11.92
C GLY A 197 -5.07 21.63 -10.65
N SER A 198 -5.02 20.97 -9.49
CA SER A 198 -4.56 21.58 -8.25
C SER A 198 -3.06 21.90 -8.27
N ARG A 199 -2.66 23.04 -7.72
CA ARG A 199 -1.28 23.32 -7.35
C ARG A 199 -0.97 22.62 -6.04
N VAL A 200 -0.28 21.49 -6.14
CA VAL A 200 0.03 20.63 -4.98
C VAL A 200 1.36 21.04 -4.35
N VAL A 201 1.39 21.23 -3.03
CA VAL A 201 2.62 21.34 -2.23
C VAL A 201 2.70 20.14 -1.30
N VAL A 202 3.82 19.41 -1.32
CA VAL A 202 4.06 18.28 -0.40
C VAL A 202 5.04 18.71 0.68
N VAL A 203 4.70 18.45 1.94
CA VAL A 203 5.57 18.63 3.12
C VAL A 203 5.84 17.28 3.77
N GLU A 204 7.11 16.90 3.86
CA GLU A 204 7.59 15.65 4.45
C GLU A 204 8.62 15.95 5.54
N ALA A 205 8.39 15.40 6.73
CA ALA A 205 9.23 15.60 7.91
C ALA A 205 10.58 14.90 7.79
N LEU A 206 10.64 13.80 7.05
CA LEU A 206 11.84 13.02 6.79
C LEU A 206 12.68 13.65 5.67
N ALA A 207 13.93 13.19 5.53
CA ALA A 207 14.87 13.69 4.53
C ALA A 207 14.46 13.38 3.07
N SER A 208 13.47 12.51 2.87
CA SER A 208 12.97 12.13 1.54
C SER A 208 11.51 11.70 1.59
N ILE A 209 10.79 11.91 0.49
CA ILE A 209 9.51 11.24 0.24
C ILE A 209 9.71 9.72 0.10
N LEU A 210 8.65 8.92 0.18
CA LEU A 210 8.69 7.46 -0.05
C LEU A 210 9.92 6.77 0.60
N PRO A 211 10.18 6.99 1.90
CA PRO A 211 11.43 6.60 2.57
C PRO A 211 11.66 5.08 2.63
N ALA A 212 10.59 4.29 2.47
CA ALA A 212 10.64 2.82 2.48
C ALA A 212 11.23 2.20 1.19
N ALA A 213 11.47 3.00 0.15
CA ALA A 213 12.07 2.53 -1.10
C ALA A 213 13.52 2.98 -1.22
N ASP A 214 14.34 2.17 -1.90
CA ASP A 214 15.72 2.53 -2.22
C ASP A 214 15.79 3.88 -2.95
N ALA A 215 16.81 4.67 -2.61
CA ALA A 215 16.99 6.03 -3.11
C ALA A 215 17.10 6.11 -4.65
N ASP A 216 17.65 5.06 -5.27
CA ASP A 216 17.84 4.97 -6.71
C ASP A 216 16.56 4.65 -7.50
N LEU A 217 15.55 4.06 -6.87
CA LEU A 217 14.20 3.93 -7.40
C LEU A 217 13.42 5.23 -7.17
N ARG A 218 13.45 5.72 -5.91
CA ARG A 218 12.73 6.92 -5.47
C ARG A 218 13.01 8.13 -6.35
N ARG A 219 14.27 8.34 -6.77
CA ARG A 219 14.68 9.49 -7.59
C ARG A 219 13.88 9.64 -8.90
N TYR A 220 13.32 8.56 -9.44
CA TYR A 220 12.50 8.61 -10.65
C TYR A 220 11.14 9.27 -10.36
N VAL A 221 10.52 8.90 -9.24
CA VAL A 221 9.27 9.52 -8.78
C VAL A 221 9.52 10.96 -8.33
N GLU A 222 10.57 11.23 -7.55
CA GLU A 222 10.94 12.59 -7.10
C GLU A 222 11.10 13.56 -8.28
N ARG A 223 11.77 13.14 -9.34
CA ARG A 223 12.00 13.97 -10.53
C ARG A 223 10.68 14.37 -11.20
N VAL A 224 9.71 13.46 -11.28
CA VAL A 224 8.41 13.75 -11.88
C VAL A 224 7.53 14.55 -10.93
N ALA A 225 7.58 14.26 -9.63
CA ALA A 225 6.87 15.02 -8.61
C ALA A 225 7.30 16.51 -8.62
N ARG A 226 8.60 16.79 -8.67
CA ARG A 226 9.13 18.19 -8.74
C ARG A 226 8.72 18.95 -10.00
N LYS A 227 8.28 18.26 -11.06
CA LYS A 227 7.75 18.88 -12.27
C LYS A 227 6.22 19.02 -12.26
N SER A 228 5.55 18.09 -11.58
CA SER A 228 4.08 17.98 -11.58
C SER A 228 3.43 18.73 -10.42
N PHE A 229 4.15 18.89 -9.31
CA PHE A 229 3.71 19.61 -8.13
C PHE A 229 4.28 21.02 -8.13
N ALA A 230 3.61 21.92 -7.41
CA ALA A 230 4.10 23.27 -7.20
C ALA A 230 5.37 23.28 -6.35
N ASP A 231 5.45 22.42 -5.34
CA ASP A 231 6.64 22.25 -4.51
C ASP A 231 6.67 20.90 -3.76
N VAL A 232 7.88 20.44 -3.42
CA VAL A 232 8.13 19.24 -2.59
C VAL A 232 9.22 19.58 -1.58
N ARG A 233 8.81 19.74 -0.32
CA ARG A 233 9.64 20.14 0.82
C ARG A 233 9.87 18.93 1.74
N VAL A 234 11.12 18.51 1.82
CA VAL A 234 11.59 17.43 2.72
C VAL A 234 12.33 18.05 3.90
N GLY A 235 12.43 17.33 5.02
CA GLY A 235 12.95 17.90 6.27
C GLY A 235 12.11 19.06 6.79
N ALA A 236 10.81 19.06 6.45
CA ALA A 236 9.87 20.14 6.75
C ALA A 236 8.65 19.59 7.50
N ARG A 237 8.16 20.33 8.49
CA ARG A 237 7.06 19.92 9.37
C ARG A 237 5.98 20.99 9.38
N VAL A 238 4.73 20.55 9.39
CA VAL A 238 3.60 21.43 9.67
C VAL A 238 3.36 21.43 11.17
N GLU A 239 3.46 22.59 11.80
CA GLU A 239 3.34 22.73 13.25
C GLU A 239 1.92 23.06 13.70
N ALA A 240 1.17 23.79 12.88
CA ALA A 240 -0.20 24.20 13.19
C ALA A 240 -1.02 24.43 11.91
N LEU A 241 -2.33 24.29 12.06
CA LEU A 241 -3.34 24.65 11.05
C LEU A 241 -4.35 25.61 11.70
N ASP A 242 -4.55 26.77 11.09
CA ASP A 242 -5.62 27.71 11.46
C ASP A 242 -6.69 27.71 10.36
N VAL A 243 -7.95 27.56 10.77
CA VAL A 243 -9.12 27.44 9.89
C VAL A 243 -10.11 28.60 10.10
N SER A 244 -9.72 29.63 10.85
CA SER A 244 -10.59 30.77 11.18
C SER A 244 -10.93 31.66 9.97
N GLY A 245 -10.10 31.64 8.93
CA GLY A 245 -10.31 32.37 7.68
C GLY A 245 -11.00 31.55 6.58
N ASP A 246 -11.04 32.12 5.37
CA ASP A 246 -11.62 31.46 4.18
C ASP A 246 -10.75 30.30 3.66
N ARG A 247 -9.46 30.32 3.98
CA ARG A 247 -8.46 29.30 3.64
C ARG A 247 -7.91 28.67 4.92
N VAL A 248 -7.18 27.56 4.77
CA VAL A 248 -6.44 26.94 5.85
C VAL A 248 -5.03 27.51 5.86
N ASP A 249 -4.68 28.25 6.91
CA ASP A 249 -3.34 28.77 7.11
C ASP A 249 -2.47 27.70 7.80
N ALA A 250 -1.44 27.23 7.10
CA ALA A 250 -0.53 26.21 7.61
C ALA A 250 0.80 26.83 8.00
N THR A 251 1.22 26.64 9.26
CA THR A 251 2.54 27.06 9.74
C THR A 251 3.54 25.92 9.50
N ILE A 252 4.53 26.19 8.65
CA ILE A 252 5.49 25.21 8.14
C ILE A 252 6.90 25.59 8.61
N GLN A 253 7.54 24.67 9.33
CA GLN A 253 8.93 24.75 9.75
C GLN A 253 9.79 23.96 8.78
N VAL A 254 10.82 24.59 8.18
CA VAL A 254 11.75 23.93 7.24
C VAL A 254 13.15 23.94 7.84
N GLY A 255 13.67 22.75 8.19
CA GLY A 255 14.95 22.64 8.91
C GLY A 255 14.96 23.49 10.18
N ASP A 256 16.01 24.29 10.36
CA ASP A 256 16.19 25.21 11.49
C ASP A 256 15.87 26.68 11.15
N GLY A 257 15.14 26.94 10.04
CA GLY A 257 14.72 28.29 9.65
C GLY A 257 13.61 28.87 10.54
N ASP A 258 13.12 30.07 10.22
CA ASP A 258 11.90 30.59 10.86
C ASP A 258 10.65 29.92 10.26
N PRO A 259 9.61 29.59 11.07
CA PRO A 259 8.36 29.06 10.55
C PRO A 259 7.69 30.05 9.59
N VAL A 260 7.16 29.55 8.48
CA VAL A 260 6.42 30.35 7.49
C VAL A 260 4.96 29.90 7.49
N THR A 261 4.03 30.86 7.51
CA THR A 261 2.60 30.57 7.38
C THR A 261 2.13 30.80 5.96
N GLU A 262 1.49 29.80 5.37
CA GLU A 262 1.03 29.80 3.99
C GLU A 262 -0.45 29.38 3.89
N PRO A 263 -1.28 30.09 3.09
CA PRO A 263 -2.69 29.76 2.93
C PRO A 263 -2.93 28.68 1.86
N TYR A 264 -3.85 27.75 2.14
CA TYR A 264 -4.27 26.68 1.23
C TYR A 264 -5.79 26.53 1.19
N ASP A 265 -6.36 26.12 0.06
CA ASP A 265 -7.82 25.92 -0.03
C ASP A 265 -8.23 24.64 0.70
N ARG A 266 -7.37 23.61 0.63
CA ARG A 266 -7.53 22.34 1.32
C ARG A 266 -6.18 21.79 1.79
N VAL A 267 -6.22 20.98 2.84
CA VAL A 267 -5.07 20.25 3.39
C VAL A 267 -5.40 18.76 3.41
N LEU A 268 -4.48 17.91 2.95
CA LEU A 268 -4.54 16.46 3.08
C LEU A 268 -3.52 16.01 4.13
N VAL A 269 -4.00 15.43 5.23
CA VAL A 269 -3.16 14.79 6.25
C VAL A 269 -2.96 13.32 5.90
N ALA A 270 -1.73 12.96 5.50
CA ALA A 270 -1.34 11.64 5.03
C ALA A 270 -0.04 11.14 5.70
N VAL A 271 0.11 11.41 7.00
CA VAL A 271 1.34 11.13 7.78
C VAL A 271 1.52 9.69 8.25
N GLY A 272 0.52 8.83 8.04
CA GLY A 272 0.58 7.44 8.48
C GLY A 272 -0.78 6.89 8.91
N ARG A 273 -0.75 5.73 9.55
CA ARG A 273 -1.94 5.01 10.01
C ARG A 273 -1.69 4.39 11.38
N THR A 274 -2.73 4.32 12.20
CA THR A 274 -2.70 3.76 13.56
C THR A 274 -3.65 2.56 13.64
N PRO A 275 -3.31 1.47 14.35
CA PRO A 275 -4.17 0.29 14.45
C PRO A 275 -5.48 0.57 15.19
N ASN A 276 -6.53 -0.16 14.84
CA ASN A 276 -7.85 -0.09 15.48
C ASN A 276 -7.98 -1.14 16.59
N THR A 277 -7.18 -0.98 17.65
CA THR A 277 -7.17 -1.87 18.84
C THR A 277 -7.94 -1.30 20.03
N GLY A 278 -8.29 -0.01 19.97
CA GLY A 278 -9.05 0.66 21.03
C GLY A 278 -10.52 0.23 21.12
N SER A 279 -11.03 0.16 22.36
CA SER A 279 -12.43 -0.17 22.68
C SER A 279 -12.89 -1.53 22.12
N LEU A 280 -11.98 -2.51 22.07
CA LEU A 280 -12.28 -3.90 21.71
C LEU A 280 -12.45 -4.83 22.91
N GLY A 281 -12.29 -4.33 24.15
CA GLY A 281 -12.35 -5.16 25.36
C GLY A 281 -11.17 -6.13 25.50
N LEU A 282 -10.00 -5.78 24.95
CA LEU A 282 -8.81 -6.65 25.00
C LEU A 282 -8.31 -6.86 26.44
N ASP A 283 -8.65 -5.97 27.36
CA ASP A 283 -8.43 -6.11 28.81
C ASP A 283 -9.19 -7.28 29.44
N HIS A 284 -10.17 -7.85 28.75
CA HIS A 284 -10.85 -9.08 29.12
C HIS A 284 -10.22 -10.35 28.51
N THR A 285 -9.06 -10.21 27.88
CA THR A 285 -8.30 -11.29 27.22
C THR A 285 -6.83 -11.24 27.65
N SER A 286 -6.03 -12.21 27.24
CA SER A 286 -4.57 -12.18 27.44
C SER A 286 -3.81 -11.48 26.31
N VAL A 287 -4.50 -10.84 25.35
CA VAL A 287 -3.89 -10.22 24.16
C VAL A 287 -3.00 -9.03 24.54
N GLU A 288 -1.73 -9.08 24.14
CA GLU A 288 -0.75 -8.03 24.36
C GLU A 288 -0.64 -7.10 23.13
N LEU A 289 -0.46 -5.81 23.41
CA LEU A 289 -0.16 -4.79 22.41
C LEU A 289 1.31 -4.38 22.50
N ASP A 290 1.91 -4.00 21.37
CA ASP A 290 3.21 -3.32 21.37
C ASP A 290 3.07 -1.83 21.76
N ASP A 291 4.21 -1.13 21.84
CA ASP A 291 4.27 0.29 22.25
C ASP A 291 3.53 1.22 21.27
N ASP A 292 3.36 0.81 20.01
CA ASP A 292 2.64 1.55 18.98
C ASP A 292 1.13 1.16 18.91
N GLY A 293 0.70 0.25 19.79
CA GLY A 293 -0.68 -0.19 19.95
C GLY A 293 -1.13 -1.26 18.97
N PHE A 294 -0.22 -1.91 18.23
CA PHE A 294 -0.52 -3.07 17.39
C PHE A 294 -0.64 -4.34 18.24
N VAL A 295 -1.44 -5.31 17.79
CA VAL A 295 -1.52 -6.62 18.44
C VAL A 295 -0.24 -7.40 18.16
N SER A 296 0.45 -7.81 19.22
CA SER A 296 1.64 -8.66 19.11
C SER A 296 1.25 -10.06 18.63
N VAL A 297 1.90 -10.55 17.57
CA VAL A 297 1.66 -11.88 17.00
C VAL A 297 2.92 -12.63 16.64
N ASP A 298 2.85 -13.96 16.66
CA ASP A 298 3.89 -14.83 16.14
C ASP A 298 3.80 -15.01 14.60
N THR A 299 4.70 -15.83 14.04
CA THR A 299 4.74 -16.14 12.60
C THR A 299 3.50 -16.91 12.10
N GLN A 300 2.72 -17.52 13.00
CA GLN A 300 1.44 -18.18 12.70
C GLN A 300 0.23 -17.26 12.93
N GLN A 301 0.46 -15.99 13.30
CA GLN A 301 -0.56 -14.99 13.63
C GLN A 301 -1.29 -15.24 14.96
N LYS A 302 -0.71 -16.06 15.84
CA LYS A 302 -1.21 -16.27 17.20
C LYS A 302 -0.86 -15.09 18.07
N THR A 303 -1.79 -14.67 18.92
CA THR A 303 -1.52 -13.69 19.98
C THR A 303 -1.01 -14.39 21.24
N SER A 304 -0.74 -13.62 22.30
CA SER A 304 -0.50 -14.13 23.65
C SER A 304 -1.72 -14.84 24.27
N ASP A 305 -2.92 -14.64 23.72
CA ASP A 305 -4.12 -15.40 24.07
C ASP A 305 -4.33 -16.57 23.08
N PRO A 306 -4.37 -17.84 23.55
CA PRO A 306 -4.46 -19.01 22.67
C PRO A 306 -5.79 -19.11 21.89
N ALA A 307 -6.85 -18.42 22.34
CA ALA A 307 -8.12 -18.37 21.62
C ALA A 307 -8.15 -17.25 20.56
N VAL A 308 -7.20 -16.32 20.58
CA VAL A 308 -7.24 -15.11 19.74
C VAL A 308 -6.05 -15.05 18.78
N TYR A 309 -6.36 -14.78 17.53
CA TYR A 309 -5.42 -14.50 16.44
C TYR A 309 -5.59 -13.05 15.98
N ALA A 310 -4.57 -12.45 15.37
CA ALA A 310 -4.68 -11.13 14.78
C ALA A 310 -3.98 -11.06 13.42
N ILE A 311 -4.58 -10.35 12.46
CA ILE A 311 -4.13 -10.30 11.06
C ILE A 311 -4.23 -8.90 10.47
N GLY A 312 -3.46 -8.65 9.41
CA GLY A 312 -3.51 -7.40 8.66
C GLY A 312 -3.01 -6.21 9.48
N ASP A 313 -3.53 -5.02 9.19
CA ASP A 313 -2.95 -3.79 9.73
C ASP A 313 -2.98 -3.69 11.26
N CYS A 314 -3.93 -4.34 11.96
CA CYS A 314 -3.96 -4.28 13.42
C CYS A 314 -2.85 -5.12 14.07
N ALA A 315 -2.23 -6.04 13.31
CA ALA A 315 -1.12 -6.89 13.73
C ALA A 315 0.24 -6.38 13.23
N GLY A 316 0.32 -5.10 12.81
CA GLY A 316 1.58 -4.44 12.47
C GLY A 316 2.27 -4.97 11.20
N GLY A 317 3.56 -4.64 11.11
CA GLY A 317 4.39 -4.83 9.92
C GLY A 317 3.97 -3.89 8.77
N VAL A 318 4.14 -4.34 7.53
CA VAL A 318 3.68 -3.58 6.36
C VAL A 318 2.16 -3.60 6.25
N LEU A 319 1.55 -2.41 6.23
CA LEU A 319 0.08 -2.24 6.22
C LEU A 319 -0.48 -2.34 4.79
N LEU A 320 -0.50 -3.57 4.26
CA LEU A 320 -0.87 -3.87 2.88
C LEU A 320 -1.97 -4.94 2.79
N ALA A 321 -2.91 -4.76 1.86
CA ALA A 321 -4.07 -5.63 1.72
C ALA A 321 -3.72 -7.09 1.37
N HIS A 322 -2.72 -7.31 0.52
CA HIS A 322 -2.21 -8.64 0.18
C HIS A 322 -1.42 -9.28 1.33
N LYS A 323 -0.74 -8.48 2.18
CA LYS A 323 -0.18 -8.97 3.46
C LYS A 323 -1.29 -9.46 4.37
N ALA A 324 -2.34 -8.66 4.58
CA ALA A 324 -3.50 -9.07 5.38
C ALA A 324 -4.17 -10.35 4.87
N THR A 325 -4.24 -10.54 3.54
CA THR A 325 -4.77 -11.76 2.92
C THR A 325 -3.86 -12.97 3.12
N ALA A 326 -2.54 -12.78 3.18
CA ALA A 326 -1.56 -13.82 3.48
C ALA A 326 -1.60 -14.21 4.96
N ASP A 327 -1.69 -13.23 5.86
CA ASP A 327 -1.89 -13.44 7.31
C ASP A 327 -3.14 -14.27 7.57
N ALA A 328 -4.26 -13.94 6.90
CA ALA A 328 -5.50 -14.69 6.99
C ALA A 328 -5.31 -16.19 6.67
N THR A 329 -4.53 -16.49 5.63
CA THR A 329 -4.18 -17.88 5.30
C THR A 329 -3.42 -18.53 6.45
N ARG A 330 -2.40 -17.86 7.00
CA ARG A 330 -1.60 -18.41 8.10
C ARG A 330 -2.42 -18.67 9.35
N ALA A 331 -3.24 -17.70 9.77
CA ALA A 331 -4.09 -17.82 10.95
C ALA A 331 -5.08 -18.99 10.82
N VAL A 332 -5.79 -19.09 9.69
CA VAL A 332 -6.76 -20.17 9.49
C VAL A 332 -6.09 -21.55 9.43
N ARG A 333 -4.93 -21.66 8.78
CA ARG A 333 -4.16 -22.91 8.74
C ARG A 333 -3.72 -23.32 10.15
N ALA A 334 -3.26 -22.36 10.96
CA ALA A 334 -2.89 -22.61 12.35
C ALA A 334 -4.09 -23.05 13.21
N ILE A 335 -5.26 -22.43 13.04
CA ILE A 335 -6.51 -22.83 13.72
C ILE A 335 -6.98 -24.23 13.31
N CYS A 336 -6.71 -24.63 12.06
CA CYS A 336 -7.11 -25.94 11.52
C CYS A 336 -6.01 -27.01 11.63
N ASP A 337 -4.96 -26.77 12.42
CA ASP A 337 -3.81 -27.67 12.60
C ASP A 337 -3.14 -28.11 11.29
N GLU A 338 -3.17 -27.24 10.27
CA GLU A 338 -2.47 -27.47 9.02
C GLU A 338 -0.97 -27.12 9.15
N PRO A 339 -0.08 -27.82 8.42
CA PRO A 339 1.35 -27.52 8.45
C PRO A 339 1.65 -26.07 8.07
N ALA A 340 2.43 -25.38 8.91
CA ALA A 340 2.90 -24.04 8.60
C ALA A 340 3.67 -24.02 7.26
N SER A 341 3.57 -22.92 6.52
CA SER A 341 4.52 -22.65 5.43
C SER A 341 5.92 -22.53 6.02
N SER A 342 6.92 -23.18 5.42
CA SER A 342 8.32 -23.11 5.85
C SER A 342 8.97 -21.75 5.59
N ASP A 343 8.41 -20.94 4.69
CA ASP A 343 9.03 -19.69 4.24
C ASP A 343 8.25 -18.47 4.69
N ASP A 344 8.99 -17.43 5.07
CA ASP A 344 8.47 -16.08 5.28
C ASP A 344 7.71 -15.57 4.05
N ALA A 345 6.70 -14.75 4.28
CA ALA A 345 5.98 -14.15 3.17
C ALA A 345 6.84 -13.09 2.49
N LEU A 346 7.17 -13.32 1.22
CA LEU A 346 7.59 -12.28 0.29
C LEU A 346 6.40 -11.36 0.02
N ILE A 347 6.43 -10.17 0.60
CA ILE A 347 5.38 -9.15 0.42
C ILE A 347 5.91 -8.09 -0.54
N PRO A 348 5.40 -7.99 -1.79
CA PRO A 348 5.73 -6.89 -2.66
C PRO A 348 5.09 -5.59 -2.16
N ALA A 349 5.69 -4.46 -2.50
CA ALA A 349 5.09 -3.14 -2.30
C ALA A 349 5.02 -2.41 -3.63
N VAL A 350 3.96 -1.62 -3.81
CA VAL A 350 3.72 -0.84 -5.03
C VAL A 350 3.17 0.53 -4.64
N VAL A 351 3.77 1.57 -5.21
CA VAL A 351 3.31 2.96 -5.16
C VAL A 351 2.81 3.35 -6.53
N PHE A 352 1.51 3.67 -6.64
CA PHE A 352 0.83 3.90 -7.91
C PHE A 352 0.90 5.37 -8.34
N THR A 353 2.05 6.00 -8.15
CA THR A 353 2.38 7.29 -8.77
C THR A 353 2.60 7.11 -10.28
N ASP A 354 2.91 8.19 -10.98
CA ASP A 354 3.33 8.12 -12.39
C ASP A 354 4.71 8.81 -12.55
N PRO A 355 5.82 8.06 -12.75
CA PRO A 355 5.88 6.60 -12.88
C PRO A 355 5.53 5.86 -11.58
N GLU A 356 5.11 4.60 -11.74
CA GLU A 356 4.91 3.69 -10.61
C GLU A 356 6.27 3.27 -10.03
N MET A 357 6.26 2.83 -8.78
CA MET A 357 7.42 2.23 -8.14
C MET A 357 7.00 0.94 -7.44
N ALA A 358 7.75 -0.13 -7.64
CA ALA A 358 7.44 -1.44 -7.07
C ALA A 358 8.72 -2.14 -6.61
N TRP A 359 8.64 -2.89 -5.51
CA TRP A 359 9.77 -3.68 -5.02
C TRP A 359 9.31 -4.91 -4.24
N VAL A 360 10.19 -5.90 -4.14
CA VAL A 360 9.99 -7.11 -3.34
C VAL A 360 11.34 -7.68 -2.90
N GLY A 361 11.37 -8.27 -1.71
CA GLY A 361 12.58 -8.87 -1.14
C GLY A 361 13.49 -7.84 -0.50
N LEU A 362 14.78 -8.19 -0.40
CA LEU A 362 15.80 -7.39 0.27
C LEU A 362 16.14 -6.14 -0.55
N SER A 363 16.01 -4.96 0.05
CA SER A 363 16.49 -3.70 -0.54
C SER A 363 18.00 -3.54 -0.35
N GLU A 364 18.63 -2.62 -1.11
CA GLU A 364 20.05 -2.29 -0.91
C GLU A 364 20.26 -1.65 0.47
N GLY A 365 19.34 -0.75 0.89
CA GLY A 365 19.38 -0.15 2.23
C GLY A 365 19.25 -1.17 3.37
N ASP A 366 18.36 -2.16 3.24
CA ASP A 366 18.19 -3.22 4.25
C ASP A 366 19.40 -4.17 4.28
N ALA A 367 20.02 -4.43 3.13
CA ALA A 367 21.25 -5.22 3.06
C ALA A 367 22.42 -4.51 3.76
N GLU A 368 22.59 -3.21 3.53
CA GLU A 368 23.59 -2.38 4.22
C GLU A 368 23.32 -2.35 5.74
N ALA A 369 22.08 -2.13 6.16
CA ALA A 369 21.70 -2.05 7.57
C ALA A 369 21.90 -3.39 8.32
N SER A 370 21.71 -4.51 7.63
CA SER A 370 21.88 -5.85 8.21
C SER A 370 23.29 -6.43 8.02
N GLY A 371 24.19 -5.74 7.31
CA GLY A 371 25.54 -6.21 7.00
C GLY A 371 25.56 -7.38 6.00
N THR A 372 24.48 -7.58 5.24
CA THR A 372 24.38 -8.63 4.22
C THR A 372 25.14 -8.20 2.97
N ALA A 373 26.14 -8.98 2.56
CA ALA A 373 26.89 -8.72 1.33
C ALA A 373 25.99 -8.95 0.10
N VAL A 374 25.79 -7.91 -0.70
CA VAL A 374 24.99 -7.95 -1.93
C VAL A 374 25.71 -7.27 -3.09
N ALA A 375 25.39 -7.68 -4.30
CA ALA A 375 25.73 -7.00 -5.53
C ALA A 375 24.45 -6.50 -6.20
N THR A 376 24.49 -5.29 -6.78
CA THR A 376 23.34 -4.71 -7.49
C THR A 376 23.60 -4.58 -8.98
N ALA A 377 22.56 -4.81 -9.79
CA ALA A 377 22.58 -4.62 -11.23
C ALA A 377 21.31 -3.92 -11.69
N LYS A 378 21.43 -3.06 -12.70
CA LYS A 378 20.33 -2.20 -13.16
C LYS A 378 20.26 -2.19 -14.68
N PHE A 379 19.04 -2.29 -15.20
CA PHE A 379 18.74 -1.96 -16.58
C PHE A 379 17.95 -0.65 -16.64
N LEU A 380 18.51 0.35 -17.31
CA LEU A 380 17.87 1.66 -17.47
C LEU A 380 16.90 1.61 -18.66
N TRP A 381 15.65 2.02 -18.46
CA TRP A 381 14.61 1.91 -19.50
C TRP A 381 14.83 2.86 -20.68
N GLY A 382 15.76 3.82 -20.57
CA GLY A 382 16.25 4.57 -21.74
C GLY A 382 16.89 3.70 -22.82
N ALA A 383 17.28 2.45 -22.49
CA ALA A 383 17.76 1.45 -23.44
C ALA A 383 16.68 0.43 -23.85
N SER A 384 15.47 0.49 -23.28
CA SER A 384 14.36 -0.39 -23.68
C SER A 384 13.67 0.17 -24.92
N GLY A 385 13.65 -0.59 -26.01
CA GLY A 385 12.87 -0.25 -27.20
C GLY A 385 11.39 -0.04 -26.86
N ARG A 386 10.81 -0.88 -26.00
CA ARG A 386 9.41 -0.71 -25.58
C ARG A 386 9.18 0.60 -24.83
N ALA A 387 10.03 0.94 -23.87
CA ALA A 387 9.91 2.19 -23.13
C ALA A 387 10.02 3.41 -24.06
N LEU A 388 10.92 3.38 -25.03
CA LEU A 388 11.06 4.43 -26.05
C LEU A 388 9.82 4.54 -26.96
N THR A 389 9.26 3.42 -27.41
CA THR A 389 8.00 3.44 -28.21
C THR A 389 6.81 3.98 -27.42
N GLY A 390 6.85 3.86 -26.08
CA GLY A 390 5.87 4.44 -25.18
C GLY A 390 6.13 5.91 -24.84
N ASP A 391 7.25 6.49 -25.27
CA ASP A 391 7.75 7.80 -24.82
C ASP A 391 7.90 7.89 -23.29
N ARG A 392 8.27 6.76 -22.67
CA ARG A 392 8.45 6.61 -21.22
C ARG A 392 9.81 5.99 -20.87
N PRO A 393 10.95 6.60 -21.29
CA PRO A 393 12.29 6.11 -20.95
C PRO A 393 12.67 6.35 -19.48
N ASP A 394 11.79 7.03 -18.72
CA ASP A 394 11.93 7.42 -17.33
C ASP A 394 11.74 6.26 -16.35
N GLY A 395 12.38 5.11 -16.61
CA GLY A 395 12.30 3.94 -15.76
C GLY A 395 13.63 3.21 -15.52
N VAL A 396 13.57 2.24 -14.61
CA VAL A 396 14.67 1.36 -14.22
C VAL A 396 14.13 0.05 -13.67
N THR A 397 14.86 -1.04 -13.94
CA THR A 397 14.73 -2.31 -13.24
C THR A 397 16.04 -2.60 -12.52
N LYS A 398 15.98 -3.01 -11.25
CA LYS A 398 17.11 -3.26 -10.34
C LYS A 398 16.99 -4.66 -9.76
N LEU A 399 18.10 -5.40 -9.75
CA LEU A 399 18.26 -6.64 -8.99
C LEU A 399 19.22 -6.41 -7.81
N VAL A 400 18.93 -7.06 -6.70
CA VAL A 400 19.81 -7.26 -5.54
C VAL A 400 20.13 -8.75 -5.48
N VAL A 401 21.42 -9.09 -5.56
CA VAL A 401 21.89 -10.46 -5.80
C VAL A 401 22.94 -10.83 -4.76
N ASP A 402 22.87 -12.06 -4.25
CA ASP A 402 23.95 -12.66 -3.47
C ASP A 402 25.16 -12.92 -4.39
N PRO A 403 26.32 -12.27 -4.17
CA PRO A 403 27.48 -12.41 -5.05
C PRO A 403 28.13 -13.81 -4.99
N ALA A 404 27.91 -14.58 -3.93
CA ALA A 404 28.49 -15.92 -3.78
C ALA A 404 27.67 -16.99 -4.49
N THR A 405 26.34 -16.85 -4.49
CA THR A 405 25.42 -17.87 -5.01
C THR A 405 24.66 -17.46 -6.27
N GLU A 406 24.77 -16.18 -6.67
CA GLU A 406 23.98 -15.54 -7.72
C GLU A 406 22.47 -15.52 -7.45
N ARG A 407 22.03 -15.92 -6.25
CA ARG A 407 20.61 -15.92 -5.89
C ARG A 407 20.05 -14.50 -5.87
N ILE A 408 18.89 -14.31 -6.49
CA ILE A 408 18.19 -13.02 -6.44
C ILE A 408 17.55 -12.88 -5.06
N LEU A 409 17.95 -11.84 -4.33
CA LEU A 409 17.48 -11.53 -2.97
C LEU A 409 16.40 -10.44 -2.97
N GLY A 410 16.41 -9.58 -3.98
CA GLY A 410 15.50 -8.45 -4.10
C GLY A 410 15.38 -7.95 -5.53
N VAL A 411 14.22 -7.36 -5.84
CA VAL A 411 13.98 -6.66 -7.11
C VAL A 411 13.27 -5.35 -6.83
N GLY A 412 13.72 -4.30 -7.51
CA GLY A 412 13.13 -2.98 -7.46
C GLY A 412 12.90 -2.43 -8.87
N MET A 413 11.78 -1.74 -9.07
CA MET A 413 11.39 -1.16 -10.35
C MET A 413 10.82 0.23 -10.15
N ALA A 414 11.13 1.14 -11.06
CA ALA A 414 10.39 2.39 -11.21
C ALA A 414 10.12 2.61 -12.69
N GLY A 415 8.89 2.92 -13.07
CA GLY A 415 8.49 3.06 -14.47
C GLY A 415 7.01 2.78 -14.67
N VAL A 416 6.50 3.06 -15.88
CA VAL A 416 5.11 2.77 -16.23
C VAL A 416 4.84 1.26 -16.15
N GLY A 417 3.83 0.85 -15.40
CA GLY A 417 3.47 -0.56 -15.22
C GLY A 417 4.42 -1.36 -14.32
N ALA A 418 5.30 -0.72 -13.56
CA ALA A 418 6.19 -1.42 -12.61
C ALA A 418 5.41 -2.27 -11.60
N GLY A 419 4.21 -1.85 -11.19
CA GLY A 419 3.33 -2.61 -10.30
C GLY A 419 2.84 -3.93 -10.88
N GLU A 420 2.70 -4.04 -12.20
CA GLU A 420 2.33 -5.29 -12.87
C GLU A 420 3.54 -6.20 -13.08
N LEU A 421 4.72 -5.61 -13.37
CA LEU A 421 5.96 -6.34 -13.62
C LEU A 421 6.54 -7.02 -12.37
N ILE A 422 6.29 -6.46 -11.18
CA ILE A 422 6.83 -7.01 -9.93
C ILE A 422 6.31 -8.42 -9.61
N GLY A 423 5.19 -8.84 -10.21
CA GLY A 423 4.63 -10.18 -10.04
C GLY A 423 5.59 -11.29 -10.46
N GLU A 424 6.30 -11.12 -11.57
CA GLU A 424 7.33 -12.08 -12.01
C GLU A 424 8.49 -12.15 -11.02
N ALA A 425 8.92 -11.01 -10.47
CA ALA A 425 9.96 -10.98 -9.44
C ALA A 425 9.54 -11.74 -8.17
N CYS A 426 8.27 -11.64 -7.76
CA CYS A 426 7.75 -12.44 -6.65
C CYS A 426 7.92 -13.94 -6.89
N VAL A 427 7.64 -14.41 -8.12
CA VAL A 427 7.81 -15.82 -8.50
C VAL A 427 9.29 -16.20 -8.50
N ALA A 428 10.16 -15.38 -9.09
CA ALA A 428 11.59 -15.64 -9.18
C ALA A 428 12.25 -15.74 -7.79
N LEU A 429 11.95 -14.82 -6.87
CA LEU A 429 12.44 -14.86 -5.49
C LEU A 429 11.89 -16.08 -4.75
N ARG A 430 10.61 -16.40 -4.92
CA ARG A 430 9.99 -17.55 -4.25
C ARG A 430 10.61 -18.87 -4.72
N ALA A 431 10.94 -18.98 -6.00
CA ALA A 431 11.62 -20.13 -6.57
C ALA A 431 13.13 -20.17 -6.22
N GLY A 432 13.67 -19.12 -5.59
CA GLY A 432 15.10 -19.02 -5.27
C GLY A 432 15.98 -18.93 -6.52
N MET A 433 15.47 -18.34 -7.60
CA MET A 433 16.19 -18.25 -8.88
C MET A 433 17.50 -17.48 -8.75
N THR A 434 18.49 -17.90 -9.52
CA THR A 434 19.73 -17.15 -9.72
C THR A 434 19.62 -16.15 -10.87
N ALA A 435 20.50 -15.15 -10.90
CA ALA A 435 20.61 -14.24 -12.04
C ALA A 435 20.91 -14.99 -13.35
N SER A 436 21.77 -16.02 -13.32
CA SER A 436 22.00 -16.90 -14.47
C SER A 436 20.71 -17.55 -14.98
N GLN A 437 19.90 -18.14 -14.09
CA GLN A 437 18.63 -18.76 -14.48
C GLN A 437 17.65 -17.73 -15.06
N LEU A 438 17.54 -16.53 -14.48
CA LEU A 438 16.67 -15.48 -14.99
C LEU A 438 17.11 -14.98 -16.37
N SER A 439 18.43 -14.90 -16.62
CA SER A 439 18.97 -14.48 -17.93
C SER A 439 18.63 -15.44 -19.08
N GLU A 440 18.43 -16.72 -18.77
CA GLU A 440 18.07 -17.75 -19.76
C GLU A 440 16.56 -17.81 -20.06
N VAL A 441 15.73 -17.13 -19.26
CA VAL A 441 14.29 -17.05 -19.50
C VAL A 441 14.04 -16.14 -20.70
N VAL A 442 13.49 -16.70 -21.78
CA VAL A 442 13.13 -15.94 -22.98
C VAL A 442 11.92 -15.06 -22.68
N HIS A 443 12.15 -13.75 -22.55
CA HIS A 443 11.08 -12.77 -22.41
C HIS A 443 10.58 -12.30 -23.79
N PRO A 444 9.28 -11.98 -23.94
CA PRO A 444 8.75 -11.44 -25.19
C PRO A 444 9.37 -10.08 -25.52
N HIS A 445 9.62 -9.82 -26.81
CA HIS A 445 10.20 -8.57 -27.30
C HIS A 445 9.29 -7.93 -28.38
N PRO A 446 9.07 -6.59 -28.37
CA PRO A 446 9.52 -5.63 -27.36
C PRO A 446 8.52 -5.52 -26.20
N THR A 447 8.99 -5.68 -24.95
CA THR A 447 8.17 -5.50 -23.74
C THR A 447 8.91 -4.76 -22.63
N LEU A 448 8.21 -4.40 -21.55
CA LEU A 448 8.87 -3.92 -20.33
C LEU A 448 9.32 -5.08 -19.43
N SER A 449 8.68 -6.26 -19.54
CA SER A 449 9.05 -7.46 -18.80
C SER A 449 10.47 -7.92 -19.10
N GLU A 450 10.95 -7.79 -20.34
CA GLU A 450 12.33 -8.18 -20.70
C GLU A 450 13.40 -7.40 -19.92
N THR A 451 13.05 -6.28 -19.27
CA THR A 451 13.98 -5.52 -18.44
C THR A 451 14.42 -6.27 -17.18
N LEU A 452 13.67 -7.27 -16.70
CA LEU A 452 14.11 -8.17 -15.62
C LEU A 452 15.27 -9.04 -16.09
N MET A 453 15.09 -9.75 -17.20
CA MET A 453 16.14 -10.54 -17.85
C MET A 453 17.36 -9.68 -18.17
N GLU A 454 17.17 -8.49 -18.76
CA GLU A 454 18.28 -7.59 -19.05
C GLU A 454 19.03 -7.11 -17.81
N SER A 455 18.35 -6.97 -16.67
CA SER A 455 19.02 -6.65 -15.40
C SER A 455 19.87 -7.82 -14.89
N ALA A 456 19.44 -9.05 -15.15
CA ALA A 456 20.24 -10.24 -14.87
C ALA A 456 21.44 -10.37 -15.83
N GLU A 457 21.23 -10.13 -17.13
CA GLU A 457 22.32 -10.07 -18.12
C GLU A 457 23.32 -8.93 -17.80
N ALA A 458 22.84 -7.80 -17.27
CA ALA A 458 23.67 -6.71 -16.80
C ALA A 458 24.52 -7.12 -15.57
N TYR A 459 23.96 -7.90 -14.64
CA TYR A 459 24.70 -8.49 -13.52
C TYR A 459 25.83 -9.39 -14.02
N LEU A 460 25.53 -10.29 -14.98
CA LEU A 460 26.49 -11.22 -15.57
C LEU A 460 27.51 -10.55 -16.50
N GLY A 461 27.31 -9.27 -16.83
CA GLY A 461 28.16 -8.51 -17.75
C GLY A 461 28.03 -8.97 -19.21
N ARG A 462 26.84 -9.43 -19.59
CA ARG A 462 26.50 -10.00 -20.90
C ARG A 462 25.37 -9.25 -21.62
N SER A 463 24.71 -8.29 -20.95
CA SER A 463 23.67 -7.47 -21.57
C SER A 463 24.20 -6.81 -22.85
N ILE A 464 23.46 -7.03 -23.94
CA ILE A 464 23.76 -6.50 -25.27
C ILE A 464 23.08 -5.14 -25.52
N HIS A 465 22.14 -4.77 -24.64
CA HIS A 465 21.36 -3.53 -24.74
C HIS A 465 21.80 -2.45 -23.73
N ALA A 466 22.60 -2.82 -22.72
CA ALA A 466 23.17 -1.87 -21.77
C ALA A 466 24.63 -1.51 -22.10
N MET A 467 25.07 -0.34 -21.65
CA MET A 467 26.49 0.05 -21.78
C MET A 467 27.37 -0.93 -20.99
N PRO A 468 28.49 -1.42 -21.57
CA PRO A 468 29.38 -2.35 -20.88
C PRO A 468 29.98 -1.68 -19.63
N ARG A 469 29.99 -2.40 -18.50
CA ARG A 469 30.71 -1.95 -17.30
C ARG A 469 32.20 -1.79 -17.66
N THR A 470 32.76 -0.60 -17.48
CA THR A 470 34.17 -0.35 -17.80
C THR A 470 35.08 -1.24 -16.96
N ARG A 471 36.21 -1.66 -17.53
CA ARG A 471 37.17 -2.61 -16.92
C ARG A 471 37.68 -2.19 -15.52
N ALA A 472 37.52 -0.92 -15.13
CA ALA A 472 37.94 -0.36 -13.85
C ALA A 472 37.05 -0.80 -12.67
N THR A 473 35.75 -1.04 -12.87
CA THR A 473 34.84 -1.44 -11.78
C THR A 473 34.98 -2.92 -11.38
N ARG A 474 35.41 -3.79 -12.30
CA ARG A 474 35.66 -5.23 -12.01
C ARG A 474 36.81 -5.51 -11.03
N ARG A 475 37.67 -4.53 -10.74
CA ARG A 475 38.78 -4.68 -9.78
C ARG A 475 38.44 -4.19 -8.37
N GLY A 476 37.39 -3.39 -8.19
CA GLY A 476 36.99 -2.88 -6.87
C GLY A 476 36.25 -3.89 -5.99
N GLU A 477 35.72 -4.96 -6.59
CA GLU A 477 34.98 -6.03 -5.88
C GLU A 477 35.84 -7.29 -5.62
N LYS A 478 37.15 -7.22 -5.89
CA LYS A 478 38.12 -8.29 -5.59
C LYS A 478 39.20 -7.85 -4.60
N SER A 479 38.87 -7.00 -3.63
CA SER A 479 39.77 -6.62 -2.54
C SER A 479 39.13 -6.87 -1.19
#